data_AF-A0A5B8IFP8-F1
#
_entry.id   AF-A0A5B8IFP8-F1
#
_cell.length_a   1.000
_cell.length_b   1.000
_cell.length_c   1.000
_cell.angle_alpha   90.00
_cell.angle_beta   90.00
_cell.angle_gamma   90.00
#
_symmetry.space_group_name_H-M   'P 1'
#
loop_
_entity.id
_entity.type
_entity.pdbx_description
1 polymer ?
#
loop_
_entity_poly.entity_id
_entity_poly.type
_entity_poly.pdbx_seq_one_letter_code
_entity_poly.pdbx_strand_id
1 'polypeptide(L)' 'MATVHIRDVPDDALTTLKVRAARRGQSLQAYLLGLIKDEAELLTPAEAAEEARAIASGGRVTIDDITEVMAEVREARA' A
#
# COMPACT_ATOMS: atom_id res chain seq x y z
N MET A 1 -6.59 22.51 -6.26
CA MET A 1 -5.44 21.71 -6.71
C MET A 1 -4.22 22.19 -5.94
N ALA A 2 -3.55 21.32 -5.20
CA ALA A 2 -2.36 21.69 -4.43
C ALA A 2 -1.09 21.52 -5.29
N THR A 3 -0.09 22.37 -5.06
CA THR A 3 1.21 22.30 -5.72
C THR A 3 2.29 22.07 -4.66
N VAL A 4 3.21 21.16 -4.95
CA VAL A 4 4.36 20.85 -4.08
C VAL A 4 5.64 21.25 -4.80
N HIS A 5 6.49 22.01 -4.11
CA HIS A 5 7.83 22.36 -4.56
C HIS A 5 8.86 21.68 -3.66
N ILE A 6 9.69 20.83 -4.26
CA ILE A 6 10.80 20.15 -3.57
C ILE A 6 12.07 20.94 -3.87
N ARG A 7 12.75 21.41 -2.83
CA ARG A 7 14.01 22.16 -2.95
C ARG A 7 15.20 21.24 -2.69
N ASP A 8 16.36 21.68 -3.17
CA ASP A 8 17.66 21.06 -2.87
C ASP A 8 17.71 19.57 -3.21
N VAL A 9 17.05 19.18 -4.30
CA VAL A 9 17.09 17.79 -4.80
C VAL A 9 18.49 17.51 -5.32
N PRO A 10 19.19 16.48 -4.81
CA PRO A 10 20.50 16.10 -5.32
C PRO A 10 20.46 15.78 -6.82
N ASP A 11 21.48 16.24 -7.57
CA ASP A 11 21.52 16.12 -9.03
C ASP A 11 21.54 14.65 -9.50
N ASP A 12 22.17 13.76 -8.73
CA ASP A 12 22.22 12.32 -8.96
C ASP A 12 20.84 11.67 -8.80
N ALA A 13 20.09 12.06 -7.76
CA ALA A 13 18.72 11.63 -7.54
C ALA A 13 17.81 12.14 -8.67
N LEU A 14 17.92 13.42 -9.04
CA LEU A 14 17.14 14.00 -10.15
C LEU A 14 17.41 13.27 -11.47
N THR A 15 18.67 12.97 -11.75
CA THR A 15 19.08 12.24 -12.96
C THR A 15 18.48 10.84 -12.98
N THR A 16 18.57 10.13 -11.86
CA THR A 16 17.99 8.78 -11.71
C THR A 16 16.49 8.78 -11.94
N LEU A 17 15.77 9.76 -11.38
CA LEU A 17 14.32 9.88 -11.52
C LEU A 17 13.92 10.23 -12.96
N LYS A 18 14.65 11.11 -13.64
CA LYS A 18 14.42 11.41 -15.07
C LYS A 18 14.58 10.19 -15.95
N VAL A 19 15.62 9.39 -15.74
CA VAL A 19 15.83 8.13 -16.49
C VAL A 19 14.68 7.16 -16.25
N ARG A 20 14.23 7.01 -15.00
CA ARG A 20 13.10 6.12 -14.67
C ARG A 20 11.78 6.60 -15.28
N ALA A 21 11.53 7.90 -15.29
CA ALA A 21 10.34 8.48 -15.93
C ALA A 21 10.35 8.25 -17.44
N ALA A 22 11.49 8.51 -18.10
CA ALA A 22 11.65 8.28 -19.53
C ALA A 22 11.45 6.80 -19.93
N ARG A 23 11.98 5.86 -19.14
CA ARG A 23 11.78 4.41 -19.33
C ARG A 23 10.30 4.00 -19.26
N ARG A 24 9.48 4.75 -18.53
CA ARG A 24 8.03 4.53 -18.41
C ARG A 24 7.20 5.35 -19.41
N GLY A 25 7.85 6.13 -20.30
CA GLY A 25 7.15 7.02 -21.23
C GLY A 25 6.40 8.17 -20.54
N GLN A 26 6.82 8.54 -19.33
CA GLN A 26 6.16 9.55 -18.50
C GLN A 26 7.01 10.83 -18.42
N SER A 27 6.35 11.97 -18.26
CA SER A 27 7.04 13.18 -17.80
C SER A 27 7.53 12.99 -16.36
N LEU A 28 8.58 13.72 -15.96
CA LEU A 28 9.09 13.64 -14.60
C LEU A 28 8.00 14.00 -13.56
N GLN A 29 7.18 15.03 -13.84
CA GLN A 29 6.08 15.41 -12.96
C GLN A 29 5.04 14.30 -12.80
N ALA A 30 4.64 13.64 -13.91
CA ALA A 30 3.68 12.54 -13.84
C ALA A 30 4.25 11.35 -13.06
N TYR A 31 5.53 11.03 -13.26
CA TYR A 31 6.21 9.98 -12.52
C TYR A 31 6.29 10.27 -11.02
N LEU A 32 6.68 11.49 -10.63
CA LEU A 32 6.74 11.90 -9.23
C LEU A 32 5.35 11.93 -8.57
N LEU A 33 4.32 12.37 -9.30
CA LEU A 33 2.95 12.33 -8.80
C LEU A 33 2.50 10.90 -8.51
N GLY A 34 2.88 9.94 -9.35
CA GLY A 34 2.63 8.52 -9.11
C GLY A 34 3.29 8.07 -7.80
N LEU A 35 4.58 8.35 -7.61
CA LEU A 35 5.29 7.99 -6.38
C LEU A 35 4.66 8.59 -5.11
N ILE A 36 4.21 9.84 -5.18
CA ILE A 36 3.54 10.50 -4.04
C ILE A 36 2.19 9.84 -3.74
N LYS A 37 1.44 9.44 -4.78
CA LYS A 37 0.17 8.74 -4.60
C LYS A 37 0.38 7.36 -3.99
N ASP A 38 1.30 6.59 -4.55
CA ASP A 38 1.63 5.26 -4.06
C ASP A 38 2.04 5.33 -2.59
N GLU A 39 2.89 6.31 -2.21
CA GLU A 39 3.28 6.53 -0.82
C GLU A 39 2.09 6.92 0.07
N ALA A 40 1.20 7.79 -0.41
CA ALA A 40 0.03 8.23 0.35
C ALA A 40 -1.03 7.12 0.53
N GLU A 41 -1.01 6.09 -0.32
CA GLU A 41 -1.87 4.91 -0.20
C GLU A 41 -1.31 3.87 0.79
N LEU A 42 -0.03 3.94 1.14
CA LEU A 42 0.57 3.01 2.10
C LEU A 42 0.17 3.38 3.52
N LEU A 43 -0.57 2.48 4.17
CA LEU A 43 -0.83 2.54 5.60
C LEU A 43 0.44 2.19 6.37
N THR A 44 0.74 2.95 7.42
CA THR A 44 1.70 2.50 8.43
C THR A 44 1.16 1.24 9.13
N PRO A 45 2.03 0.40 9.75
CA PRO A 45 1.56 -0.77 10.49
C PRO A 45 0.55 -0.45 11.59
N ALA A 46 0.66 0.73 12.21
CA ALA A 46 -0.28 1.18 13.21
C ALA A 46 -1.65 1.51 12.60
N GLU A 47 -1.68 2.27 11.50
CA GLU A 47 -2.92 2.60 10.78
C GLU A 47 -3.57 1.34 10.20
N ALA A 48 -2.78 0.43 9.62
CA ALA A 48 -3.26 -0.85 9.13
C ALA A 48 -3.88 -1.71 10.26
N ALA A 49 -3.30 -1.69 11.46
CA ALA A 49 -3.85 -2.40 12.60
C ALA A 49 -5.17 -1.78 13.10
N GLU A 50 -5.29 -0.44 13.09
CA GLU A 50 -6.56 0.22 13.41
C GLU A 50 -7.64 -0.07 12.37
N GLU A 51 -7.31 0.00 11.08
CA GLU A 51 -8.24 -0.29 10.01
C GLU A 51 -8.69 -1.76 10.03
N ALA A 52 -7.77 -2.69 10.29
CA ALA A 52 -8.11 -4.11 10.49
C ALA A 52 -9.08 -4.32 11.66
N ARG A 53 -8.90 -3.61 12.79
CA ARG A 53 -9.84 -3.66 13.92
C ARG A 53 -11.20 -3.09 13.54
N ALA A 54 -11.24 -1.99 12.79
CA ALA A 54 -12.49 -1.40 12.31
C ALA A 54 -13.26 -2.37 11.40
N ILE A 55 -12.57 -3.02 10.45
CA ILE A 55 -13.16 -4.06 9.58
C ILE A 55 -13.66 -5.25 10.41
N ALA A 56 -12.84 -5.76 11.33
CA ALA A 56 -13.21 -6.88 12.20
C ALA A 56 -14.45 -6.56 13.07
N SER A 57 -14.60 -5.31 13.52
CA SER A 57 -15.77 -4.88 14.30
C SER A 57 -17.09 -4.95 13.52
N GLY A 58 -17.04 -4.89 12.19
CA GLY A 58 -18.20 -5.09 11.30
C GLY A 58 -18.41 -6.54 10.86
N GLY A 59 -17.45 -7.42 11.13
CA GLY A 59 -17.51 -8.84 10.79
C GLY A 59 -18.31 -9.64 11.81
N ARG A 60 -19.15 -10.57 11.33
CA ARG A 60 -19.79 -11.59 12.19
C ARG A 60 -18.94 -12.84 12.38
N VAL A 61 -17.85 -12.94 11.63
CA VAL A 61 -16.93 -14.08 11.63
C VAL A 61 -15.86 -13.84 12.68
N THR A 62 -15.75 -14.79 13.60
CA THR A 62 -14.82 -14.82 14.72
C THR A 62 -13.68 -15.80 14.44
N ILE A 63 -12.67 -15.81 15.32
CA ILE A 63 -11.59 -16.81 15.26
C ILE A 63 -12.17 -18.22 15.44
N ASP A 64 -13.20 -18.38 16.27
CA ASP A 64 -13.81 -19.69 16.54
C ASP A 64 -14.43 -20.26 15.25
N ASP A 65 -15.17 -19.45 14.48
CA ASP A 65 -15.72 -19.83 13.18
C ASP A 65 -14.62 -20.30 12.20
N ILE A 66 -13.45 -19.64 12.22
CA ILE A 66 -12.30 -20.02 11.38
C ILE A 66 -11.72 -21.37 11.85
N THR A 67 -11.58 -21.57 13.16
CA THR A 67 -11.03 -22.81 13.70
C THR A 67 -11.95 -24.00 13.47
N GLU A 68 -13.27 -23.80 13.51
CA GLU A 68 -14.28 -24.81 13.23
C GLU A 68 -14.16 -25.30 11.79
N VAL A 69 -14.16 -24.39 10.80
CA VAL A 69 -13.97 -24.76 9.39
C VAL A 69 -12.63 -25.47 9.16
N MET A 70 -11.56 -25.02 9.83
CA MET A 70 -10.24 -25.67 9.72
C MET A 70 -10.22 -27.08 10.33
N ALA A 71 -11.03 -27.36 11.35
CA ALA A 71 -11.19 -28.70 11.90
C ALA A 71 -11.95 -29.61 10.93
N GLU A 72 -13.08 -29.14 10.39
CA GLU A 72 -13.87 -29.88 9.40
C GLU A 72 -13.04 -30.27 8.16
N VAL A 73 -12.20 -29.35 7.66
CA VAL A 73 -11.32 -29.61 6.51
C VAL A 73 -10.25 -30.67 6.83
N ARG A 74 -9.76 -30.75 8.07
CA ARG A 74 -8.80 -31.78 8.48
C ARG A 74 -9.47 -33.14 8.60
N GLU A 75 -10.68 -33.18 9.17
CA GLU A 75 -11.46 -34.41 9.31
C GLU A 75 -11.85 -34.98 7.94
N ALA A 76 -12.26 -34.14 6.98
CA ALA A 76 -12.59 -34.57 5.62
C ALA A 76 -11.38 -35.10 4.81
N ARG A 77 -10.15 -34.89 5.30
CA ARG A 77 -8.91 -35.39 4.67
C ARG A 77 -8.37 -36.68 5.32
N ALA A 78 -8.93 -37.10 6.45
CA ALA A 78 -8.58 -38.35 7.14
C ALA A 78 -9.37 -39.53 6.56
#